data_AF-A0A6G3U6S5-F1
#
_entry.id   AF-A0A6G3U6S5-F1
#
_cell.length_a   1.000
_cell.length_b   1.000
_cell.length_c   1.000
_cell.angle_alpha   90.00
_cell.angle_beta   90.00
_cell.angle_gamma   90.00
#
_symmetry.space_group_name_H-M   'P 1'
#
loop_
_entity.id
_entity.type
_entity.pdbx_description
1 polymer ?
#
loop_
_entity_poly.entity_id
_entity_poly.type
_entity_poly.pdbx_seq_one_letter_code
_entity_poly.pdbx_strand_id
1 'polypeptide(L)' 'APAGVAAAARAAGKEVVAVCGRLALPPEELGRAGIRRAYALTDLEPDVTRCIAEAGPILERTAARIARDFLT' A
#
# COMPACT_ATOMS: atom_id res chain seq x y z
N ALA A 1 13.46 3.16 1.35
CA ALA A 1 12.18 2.47 1.08
C ALA A 1 11.22 2.73 2.26
N PRO A 2 9.89 2.59 2.13
CA PRO A 2 8.79 3.45 2.63
C PRO A 2 8.79 3.89 4.11
N ALA A 3 9.57 3.25 4.98
CA ALA A 3 9.69 3.58 6.40
C ALA A 3 10.10 5.04 6.66
N GLY A 4 10.97 5.63 5.84
CA GLY A 4 11.39 7.03 6.00
C GLY A 4 10.24 8.03 5.76
N VAL A 5 9.43 7.78 4.73
CA VAL A 5 8.23 8.58 4.44
C VAL A 5 7.18 8.38 5.53
N ALA A 6 7.00 7.13 5.99
CA ALA A 6 6.07 6.80 7.06
C ALA A 6 6.44 7.49 8.40
N ALA A 7 7.73 7.49 8.75
CA ALA A 7 8.24 8.18 9.93
C ALA A 7 8.02 9.71 9.84
N ALA A 8 8.31 10.32 8.69
CA ALA A 8 8.11 11.75 8.48
C ALA A 8 6.62 12.16 8.54
N ALA A 9 5.74 11.41 7.88
CA ALA A 9 4.31 11.65 7.91
C ALA A 9 3.73 11.46 9.31
N ARG A 10 4.19 10.45 10.06
CA ARG A 10 3.81 10.24 11.46
C ARG A 10 4.25 11.40 12.34
N ALA A 11 5.47 11.92 12.16
CA ALA A 11 5.94 13.10 12.88
C ALA A 11 5.05 14.34 12.60
N ALA A 12 4.41 14.39 11.43
CA ALA A 12 3.43 15.41 11.06
C ALA A 12 1.96 15.05 11.43
N GLY A 13 1.74 13.97 12.20
CA GLY A 13 0.41 13.52 12.61
C GLY A 13 -0.47 13.01 11.46
N LYS A 14 0.13 12.57 10.35
CA LYS A 14 -0.58 12.04 9.18
C LYS A 14 -0.58 10.51 9.18
N GLU A 15 -1.71 9.92 8.83
CA GLU A 15 -1.81 8.49 8.58
C GLU A 15 -1.16 8.10 7.26
N VAL A 16 -0.56 6.91 7.22
CA VAL A 16 0.15 6.40 6.03
C VAL A 16 -0.31 4.99 5.71
N VAL A 17 -0.54 4.76 4.42
CA VAL A 17 -0.76 3.43 3.84
C VAL A 17 0.30 3.15 2.80
N ALA A 18 0.64 1.88 2.61
CA ALA A 18 1.60 1.44 1.60
C ALA A 18 0.89 0.77 0.42
N VAL A 19 1.35 1.06 -0.79
CA VAL A 19 0.99 0.33 -2.01
C VAL A 19 2.24 -0.34 -2.55
N CYS A 20 2.17 -1.63 -2.83
CA CYS A 20 3.32 -2.42 -3.26
C CYS A 20 2.92 -3.49 -4.29
N GLY A 21 3.85 -3.95 -5.13
CA GLY A 21 3.56 -5.05 -6.06
C GLY A 21 3.24 -6.36 -5.33
N ARG A 22 4.04 -6.68 -4.31
CA ARG A 22 3.86 -7.83 -3.42
C ARG A 22 4.13 -7.42 -1.99
N LEU A 23 3.29 -7.88 -1.07
CA LEU A 23 3.56 -7.78 0.35
C LEU A 23 4.43 -8.96 0.80
N ALA A 24 5.68 -8.67 1.16
CA ALA A 24 6.59 -9.65 1.74
C ALA A 24 6.81 -9.44 3.25
N LEU A 25 6.27 -8.34 3.80
CA LEU A 25 6.44 -7.98 5.20
C LEU A 25 5.26 -8.51 6.02
N PRO A 26 5.50 -9.13 7.19
CA PRO A 26 4.43 -9.51 8.08
C PRO A 26 3.74 -8.26 8.66
N PRO A 27 2.46 -8.36 9.08
CA PRO A 27 1.69 -7.22 9.59
C PRO A 27 2.36 -6.46 10.75
N GLU A 28 3.11 -7.17 11.59
CA GLU A 28 3.85 -6.60 12.72
C GLU A 28 4.98 -5.64 12.29
N GLU A 29 5.66 -5.92 11.19
CA GLU A 29 6.71 -5.05 10.65
C GLU A 29 6.12 -3.79 9.99
N LEU A 30 4.94 -3.91 9.38
CA LEU A 30 4.19 -2.75 8.86
C LEU A 30 3.83 -1.78 9.99
N GLY A 31 3.30 -2.30 11.10
CA GLY A 31 2.96 -1.49 12.27
C GLY A 31 4.17 -0.78 12.87
N ARG A 32 5.30 -1.47 13.00
CA ARG A 32 6.57 -0.87 13.46
C ARG A 32 7.07 0.23 12.54
N ALA A 33 6.87 0.10 11.23
CA ALA A 33 7.22 1.12 10.26
C ALA A 33 6.28 2.34 10.27
N GLY A 34 5.21 2.34 11.08
CA GLY A 34 4.21 3.42 11.09
C GLY A 34 3.24 3.35 9.90
N ILE A 35 3.12 2.19 9.27
CA ILE A 35 2.21 1.96 8.14
C ILE A 35 0.94 1.33 8.69
N ARG A 36 -0.19 2.03 8.54
CA ARG A 36 -1.50 1.58 9.02
C ARG A 36 -2.01 0.35 8.27
N ARG A 37 -1.80 0.32 6.95
CA ARG A 37 -2.26 -0.76 6.08
C ARG A 37 -1.39 -0.84 4.83
N ALA A 38 -1.22 -2.04 4.30
CA ALA A 38 -0.57 -2.27 3.03
C ALA A 38 -1.57 -2.87 2.03
N TYR A 39 -1.47 -2.43 0.78
CA TYR A 39 -2.25 -2.92 -0.34
C TYR A 39 -1.28 -3.51 -1.35
N ALA A 40 -1.36 -4.81 -1.61
CA ALA A 40 -0.55 -5.43 -2.65
C ALA A 40 -1.32 -5.42 -3.97
N LEU A 41 -0.67 -5.09 -5.09
CA LEU A 41 -1.28 -5.24 -6.42
C LEU A 41 -1.67 -6.70 -6.67
N THR A 42 -0.87 -7.63 -6.13
CA THR A 42 -1.14 -9.07 -6.14
C THR A 42 -2.41 -9.50 -5.39
N ASP A 43 -2.97 -8.65 -4.52
CA ASP A 43 -4.29 -8.89 -3.91
C ASP A 43 -5.44 -8.67 -4.91
N LEU A 44 -5.19 -7.93 -6.01
CA LEU A 44 -6.15 -7.66 -7.08
C LEU A 44 -5.85 -8.44 -8.36
N GLU A 45 -4.57 -8.68 -8.64
CA GLU A 45 -4.08 -9.42 -9.81
C GLU A 45 -2.91 -10.34 -9.42
N PRO A 46 -3.13 -11.66 -9.24
CA PRO A 46 -2.08 -12.57 -8.77
C PRO A 46 -0.88 -12.73 -9.73
N ASP A 47 -1.08 -12.49 -11.04
CA ASP A 47 0.01 -12.58 -12.01
C ASP A 47 0.88 -11.32 -11.95
N VAL A 48 2.12 -11.50 -11.48
CA VAL A 48 3.12 -10.42 -11.37
C VAL A 48 3.46 -9.82 -12.74
N THR A 49 3.48 -10.63 -13.79
CA THR A 49 3.72 -10.16 -15.16
C THR A 49 2.64 -9.17 -15.57
N ARG A 50 1.38 -9.48 -15.26
CA ARG A 50 0.24 -8.60 -15.52
C ARG A 50 0.22 -7.37 -14.61
N CYS A 51 0.62 -7.50 -13.34
CA CYS A 51 0.81 -6.34 -12.46
C CYS A 51 1.78 -5.32 -13.02
N ILE A 52 2.84 -5.78 -13.72
CA ILE A 52 3.83 -4.89 -14.35
C ILE A 52 3.29 -4.34 -15.68
N ALA A 53 2.70 -5.20 -16.51
CA ALA A 53 2.18 -4.81 -17.82
C ALA A 53 0.97 -3.86 -17.76
N GLU A 54 0.11 -4.03 -16.75
CA GLU A 54 -1.15 -3.31 -16.55
C GLU A 54 -1.12 -2.45 -15.27
N ALA A 55 0.06 -1.95 -14.87
CA ALA A 55 0.23 -1.24 -13.60
C ALA A 55 -0.72 -0.06 -13.41
N GLY A 56 -1.00 0.73 -14.46
CA GLY A 56 -1.89 1.89 -14.41
C GLY A 56 -3.31 1.53 -13.94
N PRO A 57 -4.06 0.72 -14.71
CA PRO A 57 -5.40 0.28 -14.31
C PRO A 57 -5.46 -0.42 -12.95
N ILE A 58 -4.45 -1.21 -12.60
CA ILE A 58 -4.41 -1.92 -11.32
C ILE A 58 -4.17 -0.94 -10.16
N LEU A 59 -3.34 0.08 -10.35
CA LEU A 59 -3.11 1.15 -9.36
C LEU A 59 -4.37 1.99 -9.15
N GLU A 60 -5.11 2.34 -10.20
CA GLU A 60 -6.38 3.07 -10.08
C GLU A 60 -7.41 2.28 -9.26
N ARG A 61 -7.53 0.96 -9.53
CA ARG A 61 -8.41 0.08 -8.75
C ARG A 61 -7.96 -0.03 -7.30
N THR A 62 -6.65 -0.06 -7.06
CA THR A 62 -6.07 -0.05 -5.71
C THR A 62 -6.40 1.26 -4.99
N ALA A 63 -6.26 2.40 -5.66
CA ALA A 63 -6.60 3.71 -5.11
C ALA A 63 -8.09 3.82 -4.77
N ALA A 64 -8.98 3.30 -5.63
CA ALA A 64 -10.41 3.25 -5.35
C ALA A 64 -10.74 2.38 -4.12
N ARG A 65 -10.00 1.29 -3.90
CA ARG A 65 -10.14 0.46 -2.71
C ARG A 65 -9.69 1.20 -1.44
N ILE A 66 -8.54 1.87 -1.50
CA ILE A 66 -8.07 2.75 -0.42
C ILE A 66 -9.13 3.80 -0.09
N ALA A 67 -9.69 4.48 -1.10
CA ALA A 67 -10.72 5.48 -0.90
C ALA A 67 -11.94 4.91 -0.16
N ARG A 68 -12.43 3.72 -0.54
CA ARG A 68 -13.55 3.06 0.16
C ARG A 68 -13.24 2.76 1.62
N ASP A 69 -12.02 2.34 1.92
CA ASP A 69 -11.59 2.00 3.27
C ASP A 69 -11.44 3.21 4.22
N PHE A 70 -11.35 4.44 3.69
CA PHE A 70 -11.04 5.65 4.47
C PHE A 70 -11.99 6.84 4.28
N LEU A 71 -12.85 6.84 3.25
CA LEU A 71 -13.80 7.91 2.94
C LEU A 71 -15.25 7.53 3.25
N THR A 72 -15.47 6.43 3.97
CA THR A 72 -16.77 6.04 4.52
C THR A 72 -16.89 6.48 5.97
#